data_AF-A0A6N7H7Z1-F1
#
_entry.id   AF-A0A6N7H7Z1-F1
#
_cell.length_a   1.000
_cell.length_b   1.000
_cell.length_c   1.000
_cell.angle_alpha   90.00
_cell.angle_beta   90.00
_cell.angle_gamma   90.00
#
_symmetry.space_group_name_H-M   'P 1'
#
loop_
_entity.id
_entity.type
_entity.pdbx_description
1 polymer ?
#
loop_
_entity_poly.entity_id
_entity_poly.type
_entity_poly.pdbx_seq_one_letter_code
_entity_poly.pdbx_strand_id
1 'polypeptide(L)'
;MGGIFINYRRNAPAEVVDGIYQRLRDYFGKEQVFLDRESISLGATYWDEIYKRVPDVDVLLVLVHREWFTERDENGTRLLDRERDWVREEIELGLKSGTRIIPVPLDDADWHANADLPASILSIRGNQFHRVCRESAATDVDTLIERLKSDVAPTWTPGDGGDAEPRRPGWWLGVLTGLCSLLALAGPPILVRDDSPTAPGELPPLVPTAWLFAVVMLAVPIVFLFIHVPFGKVIGSWEREVHRAPTDRYNRVVLLAAGMFLLILVWLTISTDMTDSGRLFVFVSLFITALWASVTMLRNERKDRDLDDRWPHTLGRPLRAPAVRRAMVRLDHRLTTWPRKLSREQEDKATWMLGRLTEAAQNLDAETTRRRPRWLFDDHRLGLSGYAFWISATTGFLAASAVPELRAGTATLRLWLLLAFVFAVTCLAIVLTVELGYRQHRRWRRRLAREVTETVATFRGRLDILTSPPPWDTRQK
;
A
#
# COMPACT_ATOMS: atom_id res chain seq x y z
N MET A 1 -4.31 -27.68 -13.82
CA MET A 1 -3.11 -26.85 -13.47
C MET A 1 -2.61 -26.29 -14.79
N GLY A 2 -2.61 -24.97 -15.00
CA GLY A 2 -2.18 -24.38 -16.28
C GLY A 2 -0.66 -24.42 -16.51
N GLY A 3 -0.21 -23.97 -17.69
CA GLY A 3 1.21 -23.92 -18.04
C GLY A 3 1.52 -24.19 -19.51
N ILE A 4 2.81 -24.38 -19.80
CA ILE A 4 3.38 -24.61 -21.12
C ILE A 4 4.03 -25.99 -21.13
N PHE A 5 3.64 -26.85 -22.07
CA PHE A 5 4.34 -28.11 -22.33
C PHE A 5 5.20 -27.98 -23.59
N ILE A 6 6.47 -28.39 -23.51
CA ILE A 6 7.41 -28.37 -24.62
C ILE A 6 7.59 -29.79 -25.16
N ASN A 7 6.96 -30.05 -26.31
CA ASN A 7 7.09 -31.27 -27.09
C ASN A 7 8.25 -31.12 -28.09
N TYR A 8 9.19 -32.07 -28.08
CA TYR A 8 10.36 -32.04 -28.96
C TYR A 8 10.89 -33.45 -29.25
N ARG A 9 11.61 -33.59 -30.36
CA ARG A 9 12.32 -34.83 -30.69
C ARG A 9 13.72 -34.87 -30.09
N ARG A 10 14.21 -36.05 -29.73
CA ARG A 10 15.55 -36.24 -29.12
C ARG A 10 16.70 -35.74 -30.00
N ASN A 11 16.53 -35.80 -31.33
CA ASN A 11 17.50 -35.33 -32.30
C ASN A 11 17.41 -33.82 -32.57
N ALA A 12 16.47 -33.11 -31.94
CA ALA A 12 16.47 -31.65 -31.96
C ALA A 12 17.74 -31.08 -31.31
N PRO A 13 18.24 -29.91 -31.74
CA PRO A 13 19.44 -29.30 -31.17
C PRO A 13 19.27 -29.02 -29.67
N ALA A 14 19.94 -29.81 -28.81
CA ALA A 14 19.77 -29.76 -27.36
C ALA A 14 19.99 -28.36 -26.79
N GLU A 15 21.02 -27.65 -27.24
CA GLU A 15 21.33 -26.28 -26.82
C GLU A 15 20.16 -25.31 -27.04
N VAL A 16 19.46 -25.43 -28.18
CA VAL A 16 18.33 -24.55 -28.52
C VAL A 16 17.10 -24.92 -27.68
N VAL A 17 16.83 -26.22 -27.52
CA VAL A 17 15.72 -26.72 -26.69
C VAL A 17 15.90 -26.27 -25.24
N ASP A 18 17.09 -26.49 -24.68
CA ASP A 18 17.42 -26.09 -23.32
C ASP A 18 17.35 -24.58 -23.16
N GLY A 19 17.85 -23.81 -24.13
CA GLY A 19 17.74 -22.35 -24.14
C GLY A 19 16.29 -21.84 -24.09
N ILE A 20 15.40 -22.42 -24.91
CA ILE A 20 13.96 -22.11 -24.91
C ILE A 20 13.34 -22.46 -23.55
N TYR A 21 13.60 -23.68 -23.06
CA TYR A 21 13.06 -24.16 -21.79
C TYR A 21 13.52 -23.30 -20.61
N GLN A 22 14.82 -23.01 -20.49
CA GLN A 22 15.36 -22.15 -19.43
C GLN A 22 14.72 -20.76 -19.46
N ARG A 23 14.64 -20.16 -20.65
CA ARG A 23 14.11 -18.79 -20.77
C ARG A 23 12.62 -18.69 -20.45
N LEU A 24 11.82 -19.68 -20.87
CA LEU A 24 10.41 -19.79 -20.50
C LEU A 24 10.24 -20.04 -18.99
N ARG A 25 11.07 -20.93 -18.42
CA ARG A 25 11.08 -21.27 -16.99
C ARG A 25 11.42 -20.07 -16.12
N ASP A 26 12.40 -19.27 -16.52
CA ASP A 26 12.79 -18.04 -15.82
C ASP A 26 11.64 -17.02 -15.78
N TYR A 27 10.83 -16.97 -16.85
CA TYR A 27 9.71 -16.04 -16.94
C TYR A 27 8.43 -16.58 -16.25
N PHE A 28 7.88 -17.70 -16.72
CA PHE A 28 6.61 -18.24 -16.23
C PHE A 28 6.72 -18.96 -14.88
N GLY A 29 7.94 -19.36 -14.50
CA GLY A 29 8.22 -20.12 -13.30
C GLY A 29 8.32 -21.63 -13.56
N LYS A 30 9.08 -22.32 -12.69
CA LYS A 30 9.34 -23.77 -12.79
C LYS A 30 8.07 -24.62 -12.80
N GLU A 31 7.06 -24.23 -12.05
CA GLU A 31 5.80 -24.98 -11.93
C GLU A 31 4.86 -24.78 -13.13
N GLN A 32 5.22 -23.91 -14.09
CA GLN A 32 4.40 -23.58 -15.26
C GLN A 32 5.03 -24.02 -16.58
N VAL A 33 6.25 -24.55 -16.59
CA VAL A 33 6.94 -24.94 -17.83
C VAL A 33 7.45 -26.37 -17.69
N PHE A 34 6.96 -27.24 -18.56
CA PHE A 34 7.24 -28.67 -18.53
C PHE A 34 8.06 -29.07 -19.75
N LEU A 35 9.14 -29.80 -19.48
CA LEU A 35 9.98 -30.44 -20.49
C LEU A 35 10.04 -31.95 -20.21
N ASP A 36 9.89 -32.71 -21.28
CA ASP A 36 9.73 -34.17 -21.35
C ASP A 36 10.92 -35.01 -20.78
N ARG A 37 11.97 -34.37 -20.26
CA ARG A 37 13.14 -35.06 -19.68
C ARG A 37 13.46 -34.76 -18.21
N GLU A 38 12.93 -33.70 -17.62
CA GLU A 38 13.34 -33.28 -16.26
C GLU A 38 12.28 -33.51 -15.17
N SER A 39 11.03 -33.79 -15.55
CA SER A 39 9.89 -33.68 -14.63
C SER A 39 9.28 -35.01 -14.19
N ILE A 40 9.96 -36.13 -14.43
CA ILE A 40 9.48 -37.48 -14.11
C ILE A 40 10.29 -38.06 -12.95
N SER A 41 9.58 -38.48 -11.90
CA SER A 41 10.21 -39.08 -10.71
C SER A 41 10.86 -40.41 -11.06
N LEU A 42 12.04 -40.70 -10.49
CA LEU A 42 12.69 -42.01 -10.63
C LEU A 42 11.71 -43.12 -10.21
N GLY A 43 11.41 -44.05 -11.13
CA GLY A 43 10.50 -45.17 -10.89
C GLY A 43 9.03 -44.94 -11.26
N ALA A 44 8.65 -43.72 -11.68
CA ALA A 44 7.33 -43.47 -12.26
C ALA A 44 7.26 -43.98 -13.71
N THR A 45 6.12 -44.57 -14.10
CA THR A 45 5.89 -44.91 -15.51
C THR A 45 5.71 -43.62 -16.28
N TYR A 46 6.65 -43.31 -17.19
CA TYR A 46 6.67 -42.13 -18.06
C TYR A 46 5.28 -41.80 -18.67
N TRP A 47 4.53 -42.84 -19.04
CA TRP A 47 3.17 -42.74 -19.60
C TRP A 47 2.12 -42.13 -18.66
N ASP A 48 2.16 -42.43 -17.36
CA ASP A 48 1.11 -42.02 -16.42
C ASP A 48 1.20 -40.53 -16.06
N GLU A 49 2.38 -39.93 -16.15
CA GLU A 49 2.56 -38.51 -15.86
C GLU A 49 2.20 -37.62 -17.06
N ILE A 50 2.50 -38.04 -18.29
CA ILE A 50 2.20 -37.28 -19.51
C ILE A 50 0.69 -37.25 -19.79
N TYR A 51 0.01 -38.41 -19.69
CA TYR A 51 -1.44 -38.49 -19.85
C TYR A 51 -2.21 -37.66 -18.82
N LYS A 52 -1.60 -37.38 -17.66
CA LYS A 52 -2.19 -36.51 -16.63
C LYS A 52 -1.90 -35.02 -16.86
N ARG A 53 -0.80 -34.66 -17.54
CA ARG A 53 -0.33 -33.28 -17.64
C ARG A 53 -0.77 -32.58 -18.91
N VAL A 54 -0.65 -33.21 -20.08
CA VAL A 54 -0.98 -32.58 -21.38
C VAL A 54 -2.43 -32.08 -21.46
N PRO A 55 -3.45 -32.77 -20.91
CA PRO A 55 -4.82 -32.26 -20.94
C PRO A 55 -5.04 -31.00 -20.10
N ASP A 56 -4.16 -30.73 -19.14
CA ASP A 56 -4.30 -29.66 -18.17
C ASP A 56 -3.52 -28.38 -18.54
N VAL A 57 -2.58 -28.45 -19.51
CA VAL A 57 -1.77 -27.29 -19.89
C VAL A 57 -2.53 -26.31 -20.79
N ASP A 58 -2.15 -25.03 -20.70
CA ASP A 58 -2.75 -23.97 -21.50
C ASP A 58 -2.21 -23.99 -22.94
N VAL A 59 -0.92 -24.28 -23.11
CA VAL A 59 -0.21 -24.24 -24.40
C VAL A 59 0.70 -25.45 -24.58
N LEU A 60 0.65 -26.04 -25.77
CA LEU A 60 1.57 -27.07 -26.25
C LEU A 60 2.50 -26.48 -27.32
N LEU A 61 3.80 -26.35 -27.02
CA LEU A 61 4.82 -25.94 -27.98
C LEU A 61 5.40 -27.17 -28.66
N VAL A 62 5.37 -27.23 -29.99
CA VAL A 62 5.95 -28.32 -30.77
C VAL A 62 7.23 -27.82 -31.43
N LEU A 63 8.40 -28.23 -30.93
CA LEU A 63 9.69 -27.83 -31.48
C LEU A 63 10.01 -28.64 -32.73
N VAL A 64 10.07 -27.97 -33.88
CA VAL A 64 10.25 -28.60 -35.20
C VAL A 64 11.64 -28.30 -35.72
N HIS A 65 12.55 -29.27 -35.64
CA HIS A 65 13.87 -29.18 -36.25
C HIS A 65 13.81 -29.65 -37.72
N ARG A 66 14.90 -29.43 -38.47
CA ARG A 66 14.96 -29.65 -39.92
C ARG A 66 14.51 -31.05 -40.38
N GLU A 67 14.83 -32.09 -39.63
CA GLU A 67 14.53 -33.49 -39.99
C GLU A 67 13.25 -34.03 -39.32
N TRP A 68 12.50 -33.20 -38.59
CA TRP A 68 11.37 -33.64 -37.76
C TRP A 68 10.30 -34.45 -38.51
N PHE A 69 10.06 -34.14 -39.78
CA PHE A 69 9.10 -34.84 -40.64
C PHE A 69 9.67 -36.08 -41.35
N THR A 70 10.99 -36.23 -41.41
CA THR A 70 11.67 -37.28 -42.19
C THR A 70 12.46 -38.25 -41.33
N GLU A 71 12.59 -37.98 -40.03
CA GLU A 71 13.30 -38.80 -39.05
C GLU A 71 12.75 -40.23 -39.04
N ARG A 72 13.64 -41.21 -39.06
CA ARG A 72 13.31 -42.64 -39.14
C ARG A 72 13.93 -43.39 -37.96
N ASP A 73 13.29 -44.49 -37.55
CA ASP A 73 13.86 -45.43 -36.61
C ASP A 73 14.91 -46.34 -37.25
N GLU A 74 15.49 -47.23 -36.45
CA GLU A 74 16.50 -48.21 -36.88
C GLU A 74 16.00 -49.16 -37.99
N ASN A 75 14.68 -49.32 -38.12
CA ASN A 75 14.05 -50.15 -39.15
C ASN A 75 13.71 -49.35 -40.42
N GLY A 76 14.10 -48.07 -40.47
CA GLY A 76 13.79 -47.17 -41.58
C GLY A 76 12.33 -46.70 -41.60
N THR A 77 11.52 -46.98 -40.57
CA THR A 77 10.15 -46.49 -40.48
C THR A 77 10.18 -45.04 -40.00
N ARG A 78 9.42 -44.16 -40.66
CA ARG A 78 9.32 -42.76 -40.22
C ARG A 78 8.76 -42.72 -38.80
N LEU A 79 9.39 -41.96 -37.91
CA LEU A 79 8.98 -41.92 -36.50
C LEU A 79 7.50 -41.51 -36.35
N LEU A 80 7.04 -40.55 -37.15
CA LEU A 80 5.64 -40.12 -37.19
C LEU A 80 4.65 -41.20 -37.64
N ASP A 81 5.09 -42.31 -38.25
CA ASP A 81 4.23 -43.42 -38.66
C ASP A 81 4.35 -44.63 -37.72
N ARG A 82 5.31 -44.61 -36.79
CA ARG A 82 5.52 -45.69 -35.82
C ARG A 82 4.34 -45.76 -34.86
N GLU A 83 3.84 -46.96 -34.56
CA GLU A 83 2.65 -47.14 -33.71
C GLU A 83 2.75 -46.42 -32.35
N ARG A 84 3.94 -46.41 -31.74
CA ARG A 84 4.23 -45.68 -30.49
C ARG A 84 5.24 -44.55 -30.70
N ASP A 85 4.80 -43.40 -31.21
CA ASP A 85 5.62 -42.18 -31.30
C ASP A 85 5.15 -41.17 -30.26
N TRP A 86 5.97 -40.92 -29.25
CA TRP A 86 5.58 -40.13 -28.08
C TRP A 86 5.26 -38.69 -28.49
N VAL A 87 6.04 -38.16 -29.44
CA VAL A 87 5.81 -36.83 -30.01
C VAL A 87 4.43 -36.74 -30.67
N ARG A 88 4.06 -37.72 -31.51
CA ARG A 88 2.73 -37.78 -32.11
C ARG A 88 1.63 -37.96 -31.05
N GLU A 89 1.81 -38.87 -30.10
CA GLU A 89 0.81 -39.15 -29.05
C GLU A 89 0.52 -37.92 -28.18
N GLU A 90 1.54 -37.14 -27.81
CA GLU A 90 1.36 -35.88 -27.06
C GLU A 90 0.58 -34.84 -27.86
N ILE A 91 0.85 -34.72 -29.16
CA ILE A 91 0.11 -33.83 -30.06
C ILE A 91 -1.35 -34.29 -30.19
N GLU A 92 -1.58 -35.59 -30.38
CA GLU A 92 -2.93 -36.17 -30.44
C GLU A 92 -3.72 -35.92 -29.15
N LEU A 93 -3.06 -36.03 -28.00
CA LEU A 93 -3.66 -35.77 -26.69
C LEU A 93 -3.99 -34.29 -26.50
N GLY A 94 -3.09 -33.38 -26.90
CA GLY A 94 -3.33 -31.94 -26.89
C GLY A 94 -4.50 -31.55 -27.80
N LEU A 95 -4.57 -32.12 -29.00
CA LEU A 95 -5.69 -31.92 -29.93
C LEU A 95 -7.02 -32.40 -29.34
N LYS A 96 -7.04 -33.59 -28.74
CA LYS A 96 -8.24 -34.14 -28.07
C LYS A 96 -8.72 -33.26 -26.92
N SER A 97 -7.79 -32.64 -26.19
CA SER A 97 -8.07 -31.82 -25.02
C SER A 97 -8.41 -30.37 -25.37
N GLY A 98 -8.26 -29.98 -26.65
CA GLY A 98 -8.47 -28.60 -27.10
C GLY A 98 -7.33 -27.65 -26.70
N THR A 99 -6.17 -28.18 -26.30
CA THR A 99 -4.98 -27.41 -25.93
C THR A 99 -4.51 -26.58 -27.13
N ARG A 100 -4.06 -25.34 -26.88
CA ARG A 100 -3.52 -24.49 -27.93
C ARG A 100 -2.14 -24.99 -28.37
N ILE A 101 -2.06 -25.54 -29.59
CA ILE A 101 -0.81 -26.05 -30.15
C ILE A 101 -0.12 -24.99 -31.00
N ILE A 102 1.12 -24.63 -30.64
CA ILE A 102 1.94 -23.67 -31.37
C ILE A 102 3.19 -24.39 -31.91
N PRO A 103 3.29 -24.56 -33.23
CA PRO A 103 4.52 -25.03 -33.85
C PRO A 103 5.64 -24.00 -33.69
N VAL A 104 6.83 -24.47 -33.34
CA VAL A 104 8.05 -23.66 -33.18
C VAL A 104 9.15 -24.23 -34.09
N PRO A 105 9.17 -23.86 -35.38
CA PRO A 105 10.24 -24.22 -36.30
C PRO A 105 11.57 -23.65 -35.84
N LEU A 106 12.59 -24.51 -35.77
CA LEU A 106 13.95 -24.16 -35.41
C LEU A 106 14.77 -23.91 -36.68
N ASP A 107 15.52 -22.82 -36.70
CA ASP A 107 16.42 -22.45 -37.81
C ASP A 107 15.69 -22.45 -39.17
N ASP A 108 16.13 -23.25 -40.14
CA ASP A 108 15.61 -23.37 -41.50
C ASP A 108 14.49 -24.43 -41.64
N ALA A 109 13.97 -24.97 -40.53
CA ALA A 109 12.92 -25.99 -40.59
C ALA A 109 11.68 -25.50 -41.35
N ASP A 110 11.27 -26.28 -42.36
CA ASP A 110 10.12 -25.96 -43.19
C ASP A 110 8.84 -26.62 -42.65
N TRP A 111 8.06 -25.82 -41.93
CA TRP A 111 6.76 -26.22 -41.38
C TRP A 111 5.70 -26.47 -42.47
N HIS A 112 5.82 -25.83 -43.64
CA HIS A 112 4.78 -25.83 -44.66
C HIS A 112 5.06 -26.79 -45.84
N ALA A 113 6.33 -27.16 -46.08
CA ALA A 113 6.72 -28.02 -47.19
C ALA A 113 6.25 -29.47 -47.07
N ASN A 114 6.00 -29.98 -45.87
CA ASN A 114 5.67 -31.41 -45.69
C ASN A 114 4.17 -31.62 -45.52
N ALA A 115 3.53 -32.15 -46.57
CA ALA A 115 2.10 -32.46 -46.61
C ALA A 115 1.72 -33.79 -45.93
N ASP A 116 2.70 -34.64 -45.62
CA ASP A 116 2.48 -36.03 -45.21
C ASP A 116 2.35 -36.20 -43.68
N LEU A 117 1.64 -35.32 -42.98
CA LEU A 117 1.33 -35.57 -41.56
C LEU A 117 0.32 -36.73 -41.43
N PRO A 118 0.44 -37.61 -40.42
CA PRO A 118 -0.58 -38.59 -40.10
C PRO A 118 -1.96 -37.94 -39.91
N ALA A 119 -3.02 -38.62 -40.34
CA ALA A 119 -4.37 -38.08 -40.31
C ALA A 119 -4.82 -37.60 -38.91
N SER A 120 -4.31 -38.23 -37.85
CA SER A 120 -4.61 -37.88 -36.46
C SER A 120 -4.09 -36.50 -36.02
N ILE A 121 -3.00 -36.02 -36.63
CA ILE A 121 -2.38 -34.73 -36.30
C ILE A 121 -2.39 -33.74 -37.47
N LEU A 122 -2.97 -34.11 -38.62
CA LEU A 122 -2.99 -33.29 -39.83
C LEU A 122 -3.55 -31.87 -39.62
N SER A 123 -4.47 -31.70 -38.66
CA SER A 123 -5.09 -30.42 -38.33
C SER A 123 -4.09 -29.35 -37.88
N ILE A 124 -2.97 -29.73 -37.26
CA ILE A 124 -1.98 -28.76 -36.75
C ILE A 124 -1.29 -27.98 -37.88
N ARG A 125 -1.31 -28.49 -39.11
CA ARG A 125 -0.67 -27.84 -40.28
C ARG A 125 -1.19 -26.41 -40.51
N GLY A 126 -2.47 -26.17 -40.18
CA GLY A 126 -3.10 -24.85 -40.29
C GLY A 126 -2.73 -23.89 -39.17
N ASN A 127 -2.01 -24.33 -38.15
CA ASN A 127 -1.68 -23.49 -37.00
C ASN A 127 -0.62 -22.45 -37.37
N GLN A 128 -0.80 -21.24 -36.84
CA GLN A 128 0.23 -20.21 -36.87
C GLN A 128 1.45 -20.69 -36.08
N PHE A 129 2.64 -20.47 -36.63
CA PHE A 129 3.90 -20.89 -36.03
C PHE A 129 4.72 -19.69 -35.53
N HIS A 130 5.66 -19.95 -34.63
CA HIS A 130 6.64 -18.96 -34.19
C HIS A 130 8.06 -19.50 -34.41
N ARG A 131 8.82 -18.91 -35.31
CA ARG A 131 10.18 -19.38 -35.63
C ARG A 131 11.17 -18.94 -34.55
N VAL A 132 12.10 -19.83 -34.22
CA VAL A 132 13.25 -19.51 -33.37
C VAL A 132 14.52 -19.85 -34.15
N CYS A 133 15.32 -18.83 -34.47
CA CYS A 133 16.62 -19.02 -35.12
C CYS A 133 17.71 -19.01 -34.06
N ARG A 134 18.70 -19.91 -34.16
CA ARG A 134 19.79 -20.01 -33.19
C ARG A 134 20.54 -18.70 -32.99
N GLU A 135 20.78 -17.97 -34.08
CA GLU A 135 21.49 -16.68 -34.09
C GLU A 135 20.74 -15.58 -33.32
N SER A 136 19.40 -15.63 -33.31
CA SER A 136 18.51 -14.64 -32.67
C SER A 136 17.67 -15.24 -31.54
N ALA A 137 18.06 -16.40 -31.02
CA ALA A 137 17.20 -17.23 -30.16
C ALA A 137 16.68 -16.47 -28.93
N ALA A 138 17.52 -15.62 -28.32
CA ALA A 138 17.12 -14.81 -27.19
C ALA A 138 15.94 -13.87 -27.53
N THR A 139 16.02 -13.14 -28.65
CA THR A 139 14.99 -12.21 -29.10
C THR A 139 13.73 -12.93 -29.57
N ASP A 140 13.90 -14.04 -30.27
CA ASP A 140 12.78 -14.82 -30.78
C ASP A 140 11.98 -15.44 -29.62
N VAL A 141 12.66 -15.96 -28.59
CA VAL A 141 12.01 -16.51 -27.40
C VAL A 141 11.37 -15.41 -26.55
N ASP A 142 11.99 -14.23 -26.43
CA ASP A 142 11.36 -13.07 -25.76
C ASP A 142 10.06 -12.66 -26.48
N THR A 143 10.06 -12.67 -27.82
CA THR A 143 8.85 -12.40 -28.62
C THR A 143 7.80 -13.50 -28.45
N LEU A 144 8.22 -14.76 -28.33
CA LEU A 144 7.32 -15.87 -28.02
C LEU A 144 6.67 -15.68 -26.65
N ILE A 145 7.45 -15.32 -25.63
CA ILE A 145 6.95 -15.04 -24.28
C ILE A 145 5.84 -13.99 -24.32
N GLU A 146 6.06 -12.85 -24.99
CA GLU A 146 5.04 -11.79 -25.10
C GLU A 146 3.72 -12.29 -25.71
N ARG A 147 3.79 -13.18 -26.70
CA ARG A 147 2.59 -13.80 -27.30
C ARG A 147 1.91 -14.79 -26.35
N LEU A 148 2.68 -15.50 -25.53
CA LEU A 148 2.17 -16.51 -24.59
C LEU A 148 1.57 -15.91 -23.31
N LYS A 149 1.88 -14.65 -22.96
CA LYS A 149 1.38 -14.01 -21.72
C LYS A 149 -0.14 -14.06 -21.57
N SER A 150 -0.89 -13.87 -22.67
CA SER A 150 -2.36 -13.92 -22.66
C SER A 150 -2.92 -15.34 -22.66
N ASP A 151 -2.14 -16.31 -23.14
CA ASP A 151 -2.60 -17.69 -23.29
C ASP A 151 -2.38 -18.51 -22.02
N VAL A 152 -1.29 -18.27 -21.28
CA VAL A 152 -0.96 -19.02 -20.06
C VAL A 152 -1.64 -18.37 -18.86
N ALA A 153 -2.16 -19.14 -17.91
CA ALA A 153 -2.76 -18.60 -16.70
C ALA A 153 -1.72 -17.91 -15.78
N PRO A 154 -2.08 -16.83 -15.06
CA PRO A 154 -1.16 -16.17 -14.13
C PRO A 154 -0.90 -17.04 -12.90
N THR A 155 0.37 -17.14 -12.49
CA THR A 155 0.81 -17.91 -11.32
C THR A 155 0.38 -17.27 -10.01
N TRP A 156 0.18 -15.95 -10.02
CA TRP A 156 -0.25 -15.16 -8.87
C TRP A 156 -1.56 -14.46 -9.19
N THR A 157 -2.54 -14.60 -8.32
CA THR A 157 -3.77 -13.80 -8.34
C THR A 157 -3.75 -12.82 -7.17
N PRO A 158 -4.26 -11.60 -7.35
CA PRO A 158 -4.39 -10.67 -6.25
C PRO A 158 -5.27 -11.28 -5.15
N GLY A 159 -4.72 -11.44 -3.96
CA GLY A 159 -5.54 -11.85 -2.82
C GLY A 159 -6.55 -10.75 -2.49
N ASP A 160 -7.81 -11.15 -2.26
CA ASP A 160 -8.87 -10.31 -1.70
C ASP A 160 -8.54 -9.96 -0.24
N GLY A 161 -7.47 -9.20 -0.03
CA GLY A 161 -7.14 -8.60 1.25
C GLY A 161 -8.22 -7.58 1.56
N GLY A 162 -9.35 -8.07 2.09
CA GLY A 162 -10.58 -7.33 2.28
C GLY A 162 -10.31 -5.95 2.85
N ASP A 163 -10.78 -4.94 2.12
CA ASP A 163 -10.85 -3.57 2.61
C ASP A 163 -11.81 -3.58 3.81
N ALA A 164 -11.28 -3.93 5.00
CA ALA A 164 -12.07 -3.91 6.22
C ALA A 164 -12.57 -2.47 6.40
N GLU A 165 -13.87 -2.28 6.22
CA GLU A 165 -14.47 -0.97 6.37
C GLU A 165 -14.07 -0.39 7.73
N PRO A 166 -13.70 0.90 7.79
CA PRO A 166 -13.37 1.51 9.06
C PRO A 166 -14.55 1.34 10.02
N ARG A 167 -14.33 0.61 11.12
CA ARG A 167 -15.34 0.44 12.17
C ARG A 167 -15.73 1.83 12.65
N ARG A 168 -16.97 2.23 12.34
CA ARG A 168 -17.49 3.52 12.76
C ARG A 168 -17.50 3.53 14.30
N PRO A 169 -16.93 4.57 14.95
CA PRO A 169 -17.04 4.67 16.40
C PRO A 169 -18.52 4.64 16.79
N GLY A 170 -18.85 3.85 17.80
CA GLY A 170 -20.24 3.66 18.22
C GLY A 170 -20.87 4.97 18.71
N TRP A 171 -22.19 5.09 18.54
CA TRP A 171 -22.98 6.25 18.97
C TRP A 171 -22.75 6.65 20.45
N TRP A 172 -22.39 5.68 21.29
CA TRP A 172 -22.02 5.88 22.70
C TRP A 172 -20.91 6.91 22.91
N LEU A 173 -19.99 7.06 21.95
CA LEU A 173 -18.91 8.04 22.06
C LEU A 173 -19.42 9.48 21.91
N GLY A 174 -20.50 9.67 21.13
CA GLY A 174 -21.24 10.93 21.07
C GLY A 174 -21.98 11.23 22.38
N VAL A 175 -22.55 10.21 23.02
CA VAL A 175 -23.20 10.34 24.34
C VAL A 175 -22.18 10.71 25.41
N LEU A 176 -21.05 10.01 25.46
CA LEU A 176 -19.97 10.27 26.43
C LEU A 176 -19.44 11.70 26.27
N THR A 177 -19.17 12.14 25.05
CA THR A 177 -18.69 13.51 24.79
C THR A 177 -19.74 14.56 25.14
N GLY A 178 -21.02 14.29 24.89
CA GLY A 178 -22.13 15.15 25.36
C GLY A 178 -22.18 15.28 26.88
N LEU A 179 -22.07 14.16 27.61
CA LEU A 179 -22.02 14.15 29.08
C LEU A 179 -20.80 14.91 29.62
N CYS A 180 -19.61 14.66 29.07
CA CYS A 180 -18.40 15.39 29.46
C CYS A 180 -18.52 16.89 29.18
N SER A 181 -19.13 17.27 28.06
CA SER A 181 -19.34 18.69 27.70
C SER A 181 -20.29 19.38 28.69
N LEU A 182 -21.38 18.70 29.06
CA LEU A 182 -22.33 19.20 30.04
C LEU A 182 -21.70 19.35 31.43
N LEU A 183 -20.88 18.38 31.84
CA LEU A 183 -20.10 18.45 33.08
C LEU A 183 -19.07 19.58 33.05
N ALA A 184 -18.38 19.79 31.93
CA ALA A 184 -17.41 20.88 31.79
C ALA A 184 -18.07 22.26 31.77
N LEU A 185 -19.31 22.36 31.28
CA LEU A 185 -20.09 23.60 31.29
C LEU A 185 -20.64 23.93 32.68
N ALA A 186 -21.26 22.95 33.36
CA ALA A 186 -21.98 23.17 34.61
C ALA A 186 -21.12 22.96 35.86
N GLY A 187 -20.09 22.10 35.79
CA GLY A 187 -19.25 21.70 36.92
C GLY A 187 -18.48 22.87 37.54
N PRO A 188 -17.66 23.62 36.77
CA PRO A 188 -16.86 24.71 37.34
C PRO A 188 -17.70 25.79 38.06
N PRO A 189 -18.83 26.27 37.51
CA PRO A 189 -19.70 27.23 38.22
C PRO A 189 -20.31 26.68 39.52
N ILE A 190 -20.63 25.38 39.56
CA ILE A 190 -21.18 24.73 40.76
C ILE A 190 -20.09 24.58 41.83
N LEU A 191 -18.85 24.24 41.45
CA LEU A 191 -17.74 24.08 42.38
C LEU A 191 -17.29 25.41 43.00
N VAL A 192 -17.31 26.50 42.23
CA VAL A 192 -17.02 27.85 42.74
C VAL A 192 -18.14 28.38 43.65
N ARG A 193 -19.30 27.71 43.68
CA ARG A 193 -20.44 28.08 44.51
C ARG A 193 -20.23 27.77 46.00
N ASP A 194 -19.21 26.99 46.34
CA ASP A 194 -18.96 26.51 47.71
C ASP A 194 -18.94 27.66 48.73
N ASP A 195 -19.69 27.50 49.83
CA ASP A 195 -19.97 28.55 50.82
C ASP A 195 -18.86 28.64 51.89
N SER A 196 -17.63 28.22 51.54
CA SER A 196 -16.48 28.31 52.44
C SER A 196 -16.25 29.78 52.84
N PRO A 197 -16.22 30.12 54.15
CA PRO A 197 -16.11 31.51 54.58
C PRO A 197 -14.77 32.10 54.14
N THR A 198 -14.80 33.01 53.16
CA THR A 198 -13.64 33.80 52.75
C THR A 198 -13.62 35.12 53.51
N ALA A 199 -12.42 35.62 53.82
CA ALA A 199 -12.28 36.93 54.46
C ALA A 199 -12.85 38.04 53.54
N PRO A 200 -13.41 39.13 54.10
CA PRO A 200 -13.91 40.25 53.30
C PRO A 200 -12.80 40.82 52.40
N GLY A 201 -12.98 40.71 51.08
CA GLY A 201 -12.02 41.18 50.07
C GLY A 201 -11.13 40.09 49.45
N GLU A 202 -11.17 38.86 49.94
CA GLU A 202 -10.47 37.72 49.32
C GLU A 202 -11.40 36.95 48.37
N LEU A 203 -10.95 36.76 47.13
CA LEU A 203 -11.63 35.89 46.16
C LEU A 203 -11.50 34.42 46.60
N PRO A 204 -12.53 33.59 46.41
CA PRO A 204 -12.42 32.16 46.62
C PRO A 204 -11.21 31.59 45.85
N PRO A 205 -10.42 30.67 46.44
CA PRO A 205 -9.18 30.16 45.83
C PRO A 205 -9.40 29.47 44.47
N LEU A 206 -10.65 29.07 44.18
CA LEU A 206 -11.07 28.46 42.92
C LEU A 206 -11.32 29.45 41.77
N VAL A 207 -11.42 30.77 42.04
CA VAL A 207 -11.70 31.79 41.01
C VAL A 207 -10.48 32.13 40.14
N PRO A 208 -9.29 32.39 40.71
CA PRO A 208 -8.08 32.61 39.90
C PRO A 208 -7.69 31.39 39.07
N THR A 209 -7.94 30.18 39.60
CA THR A 209 -7.69 28.93 38.87
C THR A 209 -8.67 28.76 37.71
N ALA A 210 -9.97 29.01 37.90
CA ALA A 210 -10.95 29.01 36.81
C ALA A 210 -10.60 30.01 35.69
N TRP A 211 -10.14 31.21 36.07
CA TRP A 211 -9.69 32.22 35.10
C TRP A 211 -8.45 31.76 34.32
N LEU A 212 -7.44 31.21 35.00
CA LEU A 212 -6.25 30.65 34.36
C LEU A 212 -6.61 29.52 33.39
N PHE A 213 -7.50 28.61 33.77
CA PHE A 213 -7.98 27.54 32.89
C PHE A 213 -8.70 28.08 31.66
N ALA A 214 -9.54 29.11 31.80
CA ALA A 214 -10.21 29.76 30.66
C ALA A 214 -9.20 30.41 29.69
N VAL A 215 -8.17 31.09 30.21
CA VAL A 215 -7.10 31.69 29.39
C VAL A 215 -6.27 30.62 28.67
N VAL A 216 -5.91 29.54 29.36
CA VAL A 216 -5.20 28.41 28.74
C VAL A 216 -6.05 27.77 27.65
N MET A 217 -7.34 27.55 27.89
CA MET A 217 -8.25 26.99 26.89
C MET A 217 -8.42 27.90 25.66
N LEU A 218 -8.39 29.23 25.85
CA LEU A 218 -8.39 30.21 24.76
C LEU A 218 -7.07 30.21 23.97
N ALA A 219 -5.94 30.03 24.64
CA ALA A 219 -4.61 30.07 24.03
C ALA A 219 -4.36 28.88 23.08
N VAL A 220 -4.88 27.70 23.38
CA VAL A 220 -4.62 26.48 22.60
C VAL A 220 -5.00 26.59 21.11
N PRO A 221 -6.22 27.00 20.71
CA PRO A 221 -6.54 27.14 19.28
C PRO A 221 -5.70 28.23 18.61
N ILE A 222 -5.34 29.30 19.32
CA ILE A 222 -4.47 30.37 18.81
C ILE A 222 -3.06 29.83 18.56
N VAL A 223 -2.49 29.11 19.52
CA VAL A 223 -1.19 28.43 19.38
C VAL A 223 -1.25 27.39 18.27
N PHE A 224 -2.33 26.62 18.16
CA PHE A 224 -2.52 25.66 17.09
C PHE A 224 -2.49 26.34 15.71
N LEU A 225 -3.21 27.46 15.55
CA LEU A 225 -3.18 28.27 14.33
C LEU A 225 -1.78 28.81 14.05
N PHE A 226 -1.10 29.32 15.08
CA PHE A 226 0.25 29.90 14.97
C PHE A 226 1.32 28.85 14.64
N ILE A 227 1.15 27.61 15.07
CA ILE A 227 2.06 26.51 14.71
C ILE A 227 1.70 25.97 13.32
N HIS A 228 0.44 25.63 13.06
CA HIS A 228 0.07 24.90 11.84
C HIS A 228 0.14 25.73 10.57
N VAL A 229 -0.19 27.03 10.63
CA VAL A 229 -0.22 27.89 9.44
C VAL A 229 1.18 28.15 8.86
N PRO A 230 2.17 28.65 9.63
CA PRO A 230 3.51 28.91 9.11
C PRO A 230 4.36 27.63 9.00
N PHE A 231 4.28 26.70 9.97
CA PHE A 231 5.13 25.50 9.97
C PHE A 231 4.56 24.36 9.11
N GLY A 232 3.33 24.47 8.58
CA GLY A 232 2.74 23.41 7.77
C GLY A 232 3.57 22.99 6.55
N LYS A 233 4.35 23.91 5.96
CA LYS A 233 5.31 23.57 4.90
C LYS A 233 6.51 22.76 5.42
N VAL A 234 7.06 23.16 6.56
CA VAL A 234 8.24 22.52 7.20
C VAL A 234 7.87 21.13 7.72
N ILE A 235 6.74 21.02 8.41
CA ILE A 235 6.18 19.74 8.87
C ILE A 235 5.93 18.85 7.66
N GLY A 236 5.34 19.37 6.59
CA GLY A 236 5.08 18.60 5.37
C GLY A 236 6.34 18.17 4.62
N SER A 237 7.42 18.94 4.62
CA SER A 237 8.70 18.49 4.06
C SER A 237 9.34 17.42 4.92
N TRP A 238 9.34 17.61 6.23
CA TRP A 238 9.91 16.65 7.17
C TRP A 238 9.15 15.33 7.13
N GLU A 239 7.81 15.37 7.10
CA GLU A 239 6.98 14.19 6.96
C GLU A 239 7.30 13.41 5.68
N ARG A 240 7.53 14.08 4.54
CA ARG A 240 7.94 13.39 3.31
C ARG A 240 9.28 12.67 3.47
N GLU A 241 10.27 13.34 4.03
CA GLU A 241 11.61 12.79 4.21
C GLU A 241 11.59 11.58 5.14
N VAL A 242 10.88 11.72 6.26
CA VAL A 242 10.74 10.70 7.30
C VAL A 242 9.97 9.48 6.80
N HIS A 243 8.98 9.65 5.94
CA HIS A 243 8.21 8.53 5.39
C HIS A 243 8.88 7.82 4.20
N ARG A 244 9.83 8.50 3.53
CA ARG A 244 10.73 7.86 2.54
C ARG A 244 11.86 7.09 3.21
N ALA A 245 12.26 7.50 4.41
CA ALA A 245 13.34 6.88 5.15
C ALA A 245 13.03 5.42 5.54
N PRO A 246 14.02 4.51 5.54
CA PRO A 246 13.88 3.15 6.07
C PRO A 246 13.29 3.16 7.48
N THR A 247 12.56 2.11 7.85
CA THR A 247 11.84 2.01 9.14
C THR A 247 12.77 2.22 10.34
N ASP A 248 14.02 1.75 10.25
CA ASP A 248 15.07 2.01 11.24
C ASP A 248 15.39 3.51 11.41
N ARG A 249 15.55 4.25 10.30
CA ARG A 249 15.76 5.71 10.36
C ARG A 249 14.52 6.45 10.86
N TYR A 250 13.31 6.02 10.48
CA TYR A 250 12.06 6.57 11.02
C TYR A 250 12.00 6.40 12.56
N ASN A 251 12.30 5.20 13.03
CA ASN A 251 12.27 4.87 14.44
C ASN A 251 13.33 5.63 15.25
N ARG A 252 14.55 5.79 14.73
CA ARG A 252 15.57 6.65 15.36
C ARG A 252 15.09 8.09 15.50
N VAL A 253 14.46 8.65 14.47
CA VAL A 253 13.94 10.02 14.51
C VAL A 253 12.83 10.17 15.56
N VAL A 254 11.92 9.20 15.65
CA VAL A 254 10.87 9.18 16.68
C VAL A 254 11.49 9.04 18.08
N LEU A 255 12.49 8.18 18.25
CA LEU A 255 13.19 8.00 19.52
C LEU A 255 13.93 9.28 19.96
N LEU A 256 14.60 9.96 19.03
CA LEU A 256 15.27 11.24 19.28
C LEU A 256 14.27 12.33 19.66
N ALA A 257 13.14 12.41 18.95
CA ALA A 257 12.09 13.37 19.28
C ALA A 257 11.47 13.10 20.66
N ALA A 258 11.21 11.83 20.99
CA ALA A 258 10.73 11.42 22.29
C ALA A 258 11.75 11.72 23.40
N GLY A 259 13.04 11.45 23.17
CA GLY A 259 14.13 11.77 24.10
C GLY A 259 14.28 13.27 24.33
N MET A 260 14.25 14.08 23.26
CA MET A 260 14.30 15.54 23.37
C MET A 260 13.10 16.10 24.14
N PHE A 261 11.90 15.58 23.88
CA PHE A 261 10.70 15.96 24.62
C PHE A 261 10.80 15.60 26.11
N LEU A 262 11.36 14.42 26.42
CA LEU A 262 11.62 13.98 27.78
C LEU A 262 12.62 14.92 28.49
N LEU A 263 13.69 15.32 27.80
CA LEU A 263 14.67 16.27 28.33
C LEU A 263 14.06 17.65 28.61
N ILE A 264 13.21 18.18 27.71
CA ILE A 264 12.52 19.46 27.92
C ILE A 264 11.62 19.40 29.15
N LEU A 265 10.87 18.32 29.32
CA LEU A 265 9.97 18.14 30.47
C LEU A 265 10.73 17.95 31.78
N VAL A 266 11.84 17.19 31.77
CA VAL A 266 12.74 17.07 32.93
C VAL A 266 13.31 18.43 33.32
N TRP A 267 13.76 19.20 32.33
CA TRP A 267 14.23 20.57 32.54
C TRP A 267 13.12 21.47 33.13
N LEU A 268 11.88 21.35 32.64
CA LEU A 268 10.73 22.09 33.16
C LEU A 268 10.46 21.74 34.63
N THR A 269 10.52 20.46 35.01
CA THR A 269 10.36 20.03 36.41
C THR A 269 11.47 20.51 37.35
N ILE A 270 12.69 20.70 36.84
CA ILE A 270 13.83 21.19 37.63
C ILE A 270 13.80 22.72 37.74
N SER A 271 13.37 23.41 36.68
CA SER A 271 13.39 24.88 36.58
C SER A 271 12.21 25.59 37.23
N THR A 272 11.17 24.84 37.63
CA THR A 272 9.96 25.41 38.25
C THR A 272 9.80 24.93 39.69
N ASP A 273 9.46 25.85 40.60
CA ASP A 273 9.06 25.52 41.97
C ASP A 273 7.67 24.88 41.98
N MET A 274 7.60 23.62 41.54
CA MET A 274 6.39 22.80 41.62
C MET A 274 6.28 22.10 42.97
N THR A 275 5.05 21.95 43.47
CA THR A 275 4.73 21.08 44.60
C THR A 275 5.09 19.62 44.29
N ASP A 276 5.32 18.81 45.32
CA ASP A 276 5.68 17.39 45.16
C ASP A 276 4.64 16.59 44.36
N SER A 277 3.36 16.92 44.54
CA SER A 277 2.26 16.40 43.73
C SER A 277 2.36 16.76 42.24
N GLY A 278 2.83 17.97 41.92
CA GLY A 278 3.05 18.42 40.54
C GLY A 278 4.18 17.67 39.85
N ARG A 279 5.27 17.40 40.57
CA ARG A 279 6.41 16.62 40.05
C ARG A 279 6.03 15.16 39.76
N LEU A 280 5.28 14.53 40.66
CA LEU A 280 4.78 13.16 40.45
C LEU A 280 3.86 13.07 39.22
N PHE A 281 2.97 14.05 39.04
CA PHE A 281 2.08 14.10 37.87
C PHE A 281 2.85 14.21 36.55
N VAL A 282 3.87 15.07 36.49
CA VAL A 282 4.72 15.19 35.29
C VAL A 282 5.50 13.88 35.05
N PHE A 283 6.02 13.25 36.09
CA PHE A 283 6.75 11.98 35.97
C PHE A 283 5.86 10.83 35.46
N VAL A 284 4.63 10.69 35.98
CA VAL A 284 3.66 9.69 35.50
C VAL A 284 3.27 9.97 34.04
N SER A 285 3.04 11.24 33.70
CA SER A 285 2.72 11.64 32.32
C SER A 285 3.87 11.33 31.34
N LEU A 286 5.11 11.54 31.78
CA LEU A 286 6.33 11.18 31.05
C LEU A 286 6.42 9.67 30.82
N PHE A 287 6.23 8.89 31.87
CA PHE A 287 6.29 7.42 31.80
C PHE A 287 5.24 6.87 30.84
N ILE A 288 3.99 7.35 30.92
CA ILE A 288 2.91 6.92 30.03
C ILE A 288 3.20 7.30 28.58
N THR A 289 3.68 8.53 28.33
CA THR A 289 3.99 8.99 26.97
C THR A 289 5.15 8.20 26.35
N ALA A 290 6.22 7.96 27.12
CA ALA A 290 7.36 7.16 26.68
C ALA A 290 6.99 5.69 26.43
N LEU A 291 6.16 5.10 27.31
CA LEU A 291 5.64 3.75 27.16
C LEU A 291 4.75 3.63 25.91
N TRP A 292 3.84 4.58 25.70
CA TRP A 292 2.97 4.62 24.52
C TRP A 292 3.78 4.78 23.22
N ALA A 293 4.79 5.65 23.20
CA ALA A 293 5.69 5.82 22.05
C ALA A 293 6.48 4.53 21.76
N SER A 294 6.97 3.86 22.79
CA SER A 294 7.72 2.59 22.65
C SER A 294 6.83 1.46 22.12
N VAL A 295 5.62 1.30 22.66
CA VAL A 295 4.65 0.29 22.21
C VAL A 295 4.22 0.55 20.76
N THR A 296 3.94 1.81 20.40
CA THR A 296 3.56 2.16 19.03
C THR A 296 4.68 1.91 18.04
N MET A 297 5.95 2.17 18.43
CA MET A 297 7.12 1.85 17.60
C MET A 297 7.25 0.35 17.33
N LEU A 298 7.20 -0.50 18.36
CA LEU A 298 7.26 -1.96 18.22
C LEU A 298 6.11 -2.50 17.35
N ARG A 299 4.91 -1.95 17.55
CA ARG A 299 3.74 -2.32 16.76
C ARG A 299 3.89 -1.92 15.29
N ASN A 300 4.47 -0.75 15.02
CA ASN A 300 4.71 -0.27 13.66
C ASN A 300 5.76 -1.11 12.94
N GLU A 301 6.85 -1.51 13.60
CA GLU A 301 7.86 -2.42 13.00
C GLU A 301 7.26 -3.77 12.62
N ARG A 302 6.52 -4.40 13.55
CA ARG A 302 5.85 -5.68 13.27
C ARG A 302 4.90 -5.54 12.09
N LYS A 303 4.06 -4.51 12.10
CA LYS A 303 3.13 -4.24 11.02
C LYS A 303 3.83 -4.00 9.68
N ASP A 304 4.97 -3.33 9.68
CA ASP A 304 5.72 -3.05 8.46
C ASP A 304 6.34 -4.32 7.87
N ARG A 305 6.91 -5.20 8.72
CA ARG A 305 7.38 -6.54 8.31
C ARG A 305 6.25 -7.39 7.75
N ASP A 306 5.13 -7.49 8.48
CA ASP A 306 3.97 -8.27 8.04
C ASP A 306 3.45 -7.80 6.66
N LEU A 307 3.51 -6.49 6.38
CA LEU A 307 3.10 -5.92 5.10
C LEU A 307 4.09 -6.17 3.97
N ASP A 308 5.38 -6.31 4.28
CA ASP A 308 6.40 -6.64 3.29
C ASP A 308 6.35 -8.14 2.92
N ASP A 309 6.12 -9.00 3.91
CA ASP A 309 5.93 -10.44 3.71
C ASP A 309 4.70 -10.75 2.84
N ARG A 310 3.62 -9.96 3.01
CA ARG A 310 2.37 -10.11 2.23
C ARG A 310 2.32 -9.25 0.97
N TRP A 311 3.46 -8.76 0.50
CA TRP A 311 3.46 -7.88 -0.67
C TRP A 311 3.10 -8.65 -1.97
N PRO A 312 2.26 -8.06 -2.85
CA PRO A 312 1.61 -6.76 -2.76
C PRO A 312 0.28 -6.82 -1.97
N HIS A 313 -0.05 -5.72 -1.31
CA HIS A 313 -1.24 -5.61 -0.45
C HIS A 313 -2.11 -4.39 -0.81
N THR A 314 -3.37 -4.43 -0.40
CA THR A 314 -4.32 -3.34 -0.60
C THR A 314 -3.96 -2.12 0.25
N LEU A 315 -4.12 -0.93 -0.34
CA LEU A 315 -4.01 0.34 0.37
C LEU A 315 -5.30 0.54 1.16
N GLY A 316 -5.29 0.14 2.43
CA GLY A 316 -6.49 0.13 3.27
C GLY A 316 -7.25 1.48 3.28
N ARG A 317 -8.57 1.40 3.48
CA ARG A 317 -9.48 2.56 3.52
C ARG A 317 -9.78 2.94 4.99
N PRO A 318 -9.70 4.24 5.37
CA PRO A 318 -9.42 5.41 4.54
C PRO A 318 -7.95 5.52 4.12
N LEU A 319 -7.71 6.08 2.94
CA LEU A 319 -6.37 6.27 2.39
C LEU A 319 -5.55 7.23 3.27
N ARG A 320 -4.52 6.68 3.93
CA ARG A 320 -3.58 7.46 4.74
C ARG A 320 -2.32 7.76 3.94
N ALA A 321 -1.87 9.02 3.96
CA ALA A 321 -0.66 9.44 3.26
C ALA A 321 0.60 8.60 3.58
N PRO A 322 0.85 8.20 4.84
CA PRO A 322 1.95 7.30 5.19
C PRO A 322 1.89 5.95 4.46
N ALA A 323 0.71 5.36 4.35
CA ALA A 323 0.54 4.04 3.74
C ALA A 323 0.85 4.08 2.24
N VAL A 324 0.35 5.12 1.54
CA VAL A 324 0.59 5.31 0.10
C VAL A 324 2.08 5.56 -0.18
N ARG A 325 2.73 6.45 0.57
CA ARG A 325 4.17 6.73 0.40
C ARG A 325 5.03 5.50 0.68
N ARG A 326 4.72 4.72 1.73
CA ARG A 326 5.42 3.46 2.04
C ARG A 326 5.27 2.44 0.92
N ALA A 327 4.06 2.31 0.37
CA ALA A 327 3.81 1.48 -0.80
C ALA A 327 4.67 1.88 -2.00
N MET A 328 4.80 3.17 -2.28
CA MET A 328 5.66 3.68 -3.36
C MET A 328 7.13 3.36 -3.11
N VAL A 329 7.62 3.54 -1.88
CA VAL A 329 9.02 3.22 -1.50
C VAL A 329 9.31 1.73 -1.65
N ARG A 330 8.38 0.85 -1.26
CA ARG A 330 8.55 -0.61 -1.43
C ARG A 330 8.58 -1.00 -2.90
N LEU A 331 7.71 -0.42 -3.72
CA LEU A 331 7.70 -0.67 -5.15
C LEU A 331 8.99 -0.15 -5.82
N ASP A 332 9.45 1.06 -5.45
CA ASP A 332 10.72 1.62 -5.91
C ASP A 332 11.88 0.68 -5.60
N HIS A 333 11.99 0.26 -4.33
CA HIS A 333 13.05 -0.66 -3.90
C HIS A 333 13.04 -1.96 -4.70
N ARG A 334 11.86 -2.58 -4.91
CA ARG A 334 11.72 -3.81 -5.69
C ARG A 334 12.11 -3.60 -7.16
N LEU A 335 11.61 -2.54 -7.82
CA LEU A 335 11.98 -2.22 -9.20
C LEU A 335 13.48 -1.91 -9.35
N THR A 336 14.16 -1.41 -8.32
CA THR A 336 15.63 -1.17 -8.36
C THR A 336 16.48 -2.40 -8.05
N THR A 337 15.93 -3.39 -7.35
CA THR A 337 16.65 -4.58 -6.89
C THR A 337 16.42 -5.79 -7.79
N TRP A 338 15.31 -5.83 -8.51
CA TRP A 338 15.01 -6.90 -9.43
C TRP A 338 15.96 -6.90 -10.64
N PRO A 339 16.25 -8.10 -11.18
CA PRO A 339 17.02 -8.22 -12.41
C PRO A 339 16.24 -7.67 -13.60
N ARG A 340 16.94 -7.36 -14.70
CA ARG A 340 16.35 -6.83 -15.93
C ARG A 340 15.39 -7.78 -16.65
N LYS A 341 15.34 -9.07 -16.28
CA LYS A 341 14.37 -10.03 -16.80
C LYS A 341 13.47 -10.44 -15.65
N LEU A 342 12.32 -9.77 -15.55
CA LEU A 342 11.34 -10.08 -14.52
C LEU A 342 10.72 -11.45 -14.77
N SER A 343 10.39 -12.15 -13.68
CA SER A 343 9.42 -13.24 -13.78
C SER A 343 8.02 -12.66 -13.97
N ARG A 344 7.12 -13.48 -14.51
CA ARG A 344 5.71 -13.15 -14.67
C ARG A 344 5.08 -12.72 -13.35
N GLU A 345 5.36 -13.43 -12.27
CA GLU A 345 4.86 -13.08 -10.94
C GLU A 345 5.32 -11.68 -10.50
N GLN A 346 6.58 -11.31 -10.76
CA GLN A 346 7.10 -9.99 -10.43
C GLN A 346 6.42 -8.89 -11.26
N GLU A 347 6.25 -9.13 -12.56
CA GLU A 347 5.57 -8.24 -13.50
C GLU A 347 4.09 -8.02 -13.10
N ASP A 348 3.36 -9.10 -12.81
CA ASP A 348 1.95 -9.06 -12.40
C ASP A 348 1.78 -8.32 -11.07
N LYS A 349 2.62 -8.60 -10.06
CA LYS A 349 2.58 -7.92 -8.76
C LYS A 349 2.88 -6.42 -8.88
N ALA A 350 3.86 -6.05 -9.70
CA ALA A 350 4.20 -4.65 -9.93
C ALA A 350 3.09 -3.91 -10.68
N THR A 351 2.57 -4.50 -11.74
CA THR A 351 1.46 -3.95 -12.53
C THR A 351 0.21 -3.74 -11.68
N TRP A 352 -0.15 -4.74 -10.87
CA TRP A 352 -1.27 -4.65 -9.95
C TRP A 352 -1.07 -3.51 -8.93
N MET A 353 0.11 -3.40 -8.34
CA MET A 353 0.41 -2.35 -7.36
C MET A 353 0.38 -0.95 -7.97
N LEU A 354 0.86 -0.80 -9.21
CA LEU A 354 0.75 0.45 -9.98
C LEU A 354 -0.71 0.82 -10.25
N GLY A 355 -1.54 -0.17 -10.56
CA GLY A 355 -3.00 0.01 -10.67
C GLY A 355 -3.60 0.57 -9.38
N ARG A 356 -3.28 -0.04 -8.22
CA ARG A 356 -3.79 0.41 -6.91
C ARG A 356 -3.28 1.80 -6.51
N LEU A 357 -2.03 2.14 -6.83
CA LEU A 357 -1.51 3.50 -6.62
C LEU A 357 -2.23 4.52 -7.52
N THR A 358 -2.53 4.15 -8.76
CA THR A 358 -3.30 5.00 -9.69
C THR A 358 -4.72 5.24 -9.17
N GLU A 359 -5.42 4.19 -8.73
CA GLU A 359 -6.75 4.30 -8.12
C GLU A 359 -6.70 5.15 -6.84
N ALA A 360 -5.67 4.97 -6.01
CA ALA A 360 -5.48 5.80 -4.82
C ALA A 360 -5.29 7.27 -5.16
N ALA A 361 -4.52 7.61 -6.21
CA ALA A 361 -4.37 8.99 -6.67
C ALA A 361 -5.68 9.59 -7.15
N GLN A 362 -6.47 8.85 -7.93
CA GLN A 362 -7.79 9.27 -8.40
C GLN A 362 -8.76 9.49 -7.24
N ASN A 363 -8.80 8.57 -6.27
CA ASN A 363 -9.63 8.69 -5.08
C ASN A 363 -9.23 9.91 -4.23
N LEU A 364 -7.92 10.12 -4.03
CA LEU A 364 -7.41 11.29 -3.31
C LEU A 364 -7.80 12.60 -3.99
N ASP A 365 -7.77 12.66 -5.33
CA ASP A 365 -8.16 13.85 -6.07
C ASP A 365 -9.68 14.09 -6.04
N ALA A 366 -10.48 13.04 -6.21
CA ALA A 366 -11.93 13.07 -6.11
C ALA A 366 -12.38 13.60 -4.74
N GLU A 367 -11.73 13.18 -3.66
CA GLU A 367 -12.02 13.66 -2.30
C GLU A 367 -11.77 15.17 -2.13
N THR A 368 -10.94 15.79 -2.97
CA THR A 368 -10.66 17.24 -2.90
C THR A 368 -11.81 18.10 -3.41
N THR A 369 -12.81 17.49 -4.04
CA THR A 369 -14.03 18.14 -4.52
C THR A 369 -15.20 18.05 -3.54
N ARG A 370 -15.06 17.27 -2.45
CA ARG A 370 -16.13 17.12 -1.43
C ARG A 370 -16.48 18.46 -0.80
N ARG A 371 -17.77 18.68 -0.56
CA ARG A 371 -18.27 19.89 0.12
C ARG A 371 -17.89 19.86 1.61
N ARG A 372 -17.58 21.04 2.18
CA ARG A 372 -17.24 21.28 3.60
C ARG A 372 -18.05 20.46 4.63
N PRO A 373 -19.40 20.46 4.61
CA PRO A 373 -20.17 19.75 5.65
C PRO A 373 -19.92 18.24 5.62
N ARG A 374 -19.83 17.61 4.44
CA ARG A 374 -19.55 16.17 4.34
C ARG A 374 -18.17 15.83 4.89
N TRP A 375 -17.15 16.63 4.60
CA TRP A 375 -15.81 16.44 5.18
C TRP A 375 -15.81 16.48 6.72
N LEU A 376 -16.57 17.41 7.30
CA LEU A 376 -16.65 17.59 8.75
C LEU A 376 -17.41 16.42 9.42
N PHE A 377 -18.53 16.00 8.82
CA PHE A 377 -19.39 14.95 9.36
C PHE A 377 -18.94 13.52 9.05
N ASP A 378 -18.17 13.26 7.99
CA ASP A 378 -17.76 11.91 7.63
C ASP A 378 -16.35 11.58 8.12
N ASP A 379 -15.40 12.52 7.96
CA ASP A 379 -13.99 12.26 8.28
C ASP A 379 -13.59 12.72 9.70
N HIS A 380 -14.28 13.72 10.27
CA HIS A 380 -13.85 14.43 11.50
C HIS A 380 -14.88 14.42 12.65
N ARG A 381 -15.74 13.40 12.75
CA ARG A 381 -16.76 13.29 13.83
C ARG A 381 -16.21 13.45 15.24
N LEU A 382 -15.04 12.86 15.51
CA LEU A 382 -14.34 12.99 16.78
C LEU A 382 -13.79 14.40 17.03
N GLY A 383 -13.35 15.08 15.97
CA GLY A 383 -12.92 16.47 16.04
C GLY A 383 -14.09 17.39 16.39
N LEU A 384 -15.26 17.18 15.77
CA LEU A 384 -16.50 17.91 16.10
C LEU A 384 -16.88 17.78 17.57
N SER A 385 -16.89 16.57 18.12
CA SER A 385 -17.17 16.36 19.55
C SER A 385 -16.11 16.99 20.46
N GLY A 386 -14.84 16.96 20.05
CA GLY A 386 -13.75 17.63 20.76
C GLY A 386 -13.92 19.14 20.80
N TYR A 387 -14.30 19.78 19.68
CA TYR A 387 -14.59 21.21 19.65
C TYR A 387 -15.81 21.59 20.49
N ALA A 388 -16.87 20.77 20.48
CA ALA A 388 -18.05 20.99 21.32
C ALA A 388 -17.70 20.95 22.81
N PHE A 389 -16.91 19.96 23.22
CA PHE A 389 -16.36 19.88 24.58
C PHE A 389 -15.52 21.11 24.91
N TRP A 390 -14.65 21.53 24.00
CA TRP A 390 -13.77 22.68 24.21
C TRP A 390 -14.55 23.98 24.44
N ILE A 391 -15.55 24.26 23.61
CA ILE A 391 -16.44 25.42 23.76
C ILE A 391 -17.15 25.35 25.11
N SER A 392 -17.67 24.17 25.47
CA SER A 392 -18.39 23.97 26.72
C SER A 392 -17.51 24.18 27.94
N ALA A 393 -16.28 23.66 27.93
CA ALA A 393 -15.29 23.85 28.99
C ALA A 393 -14.87 25.32 29.12
N THR A 394 -14.56 25.97 28.00
CA THR A 394 -14.18 27.39 28.00
C THR A 394 -15.30 28.26 28.56
N THR A 395 -16.54 27.98 28.15
CA THR A 395 -17.74 28.70 28.63
C THR A 395 -18.01 28.42 30.10
N GLY A 396 -17.84 27.17 30.56
CA GLY A 396 -18.04 26.78 31.96
C GLY A 396 -17.04 27.44 32.90
N PHE A 397 -15.75 27.42 32.58
CA PHE A 397 -14.72 28.11 33.37
C PHE A 397 -14.88 29.63 33.36
N LEU A 398 -15.30 30.20 32.22
CA LEU A 398 -15.58 31.62 32.08
C LEU A 398 -16.84 32.04 32.88
N ALA A 399 -17.87 31.19 32.94
CA ALA A 399 -19.03 31.42 33.79
C ALA A 399 -18.66 31.31 35.28
N ALA A 400 -17.81 30.35 35.64
CA ALA A 400 -17.36 30.14 37.01
C ALA A 400 -16.60 31.34 37.57
N SER A 401 -15.78 32.02 36.75
CA SER A 401 -15.07 33.21 37.19
C SER A 401 -16.00 34.42 37.45
N ALA A 402 -17.19 34.44 36.85
CA ALA A 402 -18.18 35.50 37.01
C ALA A 402 -19.16 35.29 38.19
N VAL A 403 -19.24 34.07 38.75
CA VAL A 403 -20.19 33.70 39.83
C VAL A 403 -20.11 34.63 41.06
N PRO A 404 -18.93 35.03 41.57
CA PRO A 404 -18.84 35.89 42.75
C PRO A 404 -19.44 37.30 42.54
N GLU A 405 -19.16 37.93 41.39
CA GLU A 405 -19.69 39.27 41.07
C GLU A 405 -21.20 39.26 40.83
N LEU A 406 -21.73 38.15 40.29
CA LEU A 406 -23.16 37.94 40.12
C LEU A 406 -23.89 37.80 41.45
N ARG A 407 -23.29 37.08 42.42
CA ARG A 407 -23.84 36.92 43.78
C ARG A 407 -23.79 38.23 44.57
N ALA A 408 -22.72 39.00 44.42
CA ALA A 408 -22.56 40.28 45.11
C ALA A 408 -23.43 41.41 44.53
N GLY A 409 -24.10 41.18 43.37
CA GLY A 409 -24.87 42.21 42.67
C GLY A 409 -24.02 43.33 42.07
N THR A 410 -22.70 43.14 42.03
CA THR A 410 -21.71 44.14 41.56
C THR A 410 -21.31 43.94 40.10
N ALA A 411 -21.91 42.97 39.41
CA ALA A 411 -21.63 42.68 38.00
C ALA A 411 -21.80 43.93 37.13
N THR A 412 -20.69 44.43 36.58
CA THR A 412 -20.70 45.61 35.71
C THR A 412 -20.99 45.23 34.26
N LEU A 413 -21.54 46.15 33.47
CA LEU A 413 -21.69 45.97 32.01
C LEU A 413 -20.36 45.59 31.34
N ARG A 414 -19.23 46.09 31.86
CA ARG A 414 -17.89 45.78 31.37
C ARG A 414 -17.53 44.30 31.52
N LEU A 415 -17.89 43.68 32.65
CA LEU A 415 -17.69 42.24 32.85
C LEU A 415 -18.45 41.44 31.79
N TRP A 416 -19.74 41.72 31.58
CA TRP A 416 -20.55 41.03 30.57
C TRP A 416 -20.02 41.19 29.14
N LEU A 417 -19.58 42.40 28.78
CA LEU A 417 -18.97 42.67 27.48
C LEU A 417 -17.65 41.88 27.31
N LEU A 418 -16.84 41.77 28.35
CA LEU A 418 -15.59 41.00 28.32
C LEU A 418 -15.86 39.49 28.18
N LEU A 419 -16.84 38.95 28.91
CA LEU A 419 -17.25 37.54 28.80
C LEU A 419 -17.78 37.23 27.39
N ALA A 420 -18.66 38.09 26.85
CA ALA A 420 -19.19 37.96 25.50
C ALA A 420 -18.07 38.04 24.44
N PHE A 421 -17.09 38.94 24.63
CA PHE A 421 -15.94 39.07 23.75
C PHE A 421 -15.07 37.80 23.74
N VAL A 422 -14.73 37.25 24.91
CA VAL A 422 -13.93 36.01 25.01
C VAL A 422 -14.65 34.82 24.36
N PHE A 423 -15.96 34.69 24.56
CA PHE A 423 -16.77 33.66 23.92
C PHE A 423 -16.77 33.82 22.38
N ALA A 424 -16.98 35.03 21.88
CA ALA A 424 -16.96 35.32 20.44
C ALA A 424 -15.59 35.02 19.80
N VAL A 425 -14.49 35.40 20.46
CA VAL A 425 -13.12 35.10 20.02
C VAL A 425 -12.88 33.60 19.98
N THR A 426 -13.35 32.85 20.98
CA THR A 426 -13.23 31.38 21.02
C THR A 426 -13.97 30.74 19.85
N CYS A 427 -15.22 31.15 19.61
CA CYS A 427 -16.02 30.65 18.48
C CYS A 427 -15.33 30.95 17.14
N LEU A 428 -14.84 32.18 16.96
CA LEU A 428 -14.12 32.60 15.76
C LEU A 428 -12.84 31.77 15.56
N ALA A 429 -12.05 31.55 16.62
CA ALA A 429 -10.82 30.77 16.56
C ALA A 429 -11.10 29.32 16.13
N ILE A 430 -12.19 28.71 16.61
CA ILE A 430 -12.61 27.36 16.21
C ILE A 430 -13.04 27.33 14.75
N VAL A 431 -13.89 28.26 14.31
CA VAL A 431 -14.32 28.36 12.90
C VAL A 431 -13.10 28.52 11.98
N LEU A 432 -12.16 29.38 12.35
CA LEU A 432 -10.91 29.57 11.61
C LEU A 432 -10.07 28.30 11.60
N THR A 433 -9.96 27.59 12.72
CA THR A 433 -9.22 26.33 12.82
C THR A 433 -9.82 25.25 11.91
N VAL A 434 -11.15 25.12 11.89
CA VAL A 434 -11.87 24.17 11.03
C VAL A 434 -11.69 24.53 9.54
N GLU A 435 -11.86 25.80 9.16
CA GLU A 435 -11.72 26.25 7.77
C GLU A 435 -10.27 26.13 7.26
N LEU A 436 -9.29 26.48 8.10
CA LEU A 436 -7.87 26.31 7.77
C LEU A 436 -7.49 24.84 7.68
N GLY A 437 -7.97 24.00 8.62
CA GLY A 437 -7.82 22.55 8.58
C GLY A 437 -8.38 21.96 7.29
N TYR A 438 -9.59 22.36 6.88
CA TYR A 438 -10.22 21.93 5.62
C TYR A 438 -9.38 22.34 4.39
N ARG A 439 -8.95 23.61 4.31
CA ARG A 439 -8.11 24.11 3.21
C ARG A 439 -6.77 23.39 3.15
N GLN A 440 -6.15 23.17 4.30
CA GLN A 440 -4.90 22.44 4.43
C GLN A 440 -5.09 21.00 3.97
N HIS A 441 -6.07 20.29 4.50
CA HIS A 441 -6.38 18.92 4.13
C HIS A 441 -6.53 18.74 2.61
N ARG A 442 -7.28 19.65 1.96
CA ARG A 442 -7.44 19.67 0.49
C ARG A 442 -6.12 19.89 -0.24
N ARG A 443 -5.30 20.86 0.20
CA ARG A 443 -3.99 21.13 -0.40
C ARG A 443 -3.05 19.92 -0.27
N TRP A 444 -3.09 19.24 0.89
CA TRP A 444 -2.28 18.06 1.16
C TRP A 444 -2.68 16.87 0.30
N ARG A 445 -3.99 16.56 0.21
CA ARG A 445 -4.47 15.48 -0.68
C ARG A 445 -4.16 15.74 -2.15
N ARG A 446 -4.36 16.97 -2.64
CA ARG A 446 -3.96 17.36 -4.01
C ARG A 446 -2.48 17.21 -4.27
N ARG A 447 -1.64 17.56 -3.29
CA ARG A 447 -0.19 17.42 -3.43
C ARG A 447 0.20 15.95 -3.45
N LEU A 448 -0.38 15.13 -2.57
CA LEU A 448 -0.13 13.70 -2.53
C LEU A 448 -0.60 13.01 -3.82
N ALA A 449 -1.79 13.34 -4.33
CA ALA A 449 -2.31 12.80 -5.59
C ALA A 449 -1.33 13.09 -6.75
N ARG A 450 -0.82 14.32 -6.86
CA ARG A 450 0.21 14.67 -7.85
C ARG A 450 1.51 13.89 -7.66
N GLU A 451 2.01 13.83 -6.43
CA GLU A 451 3.23 13.05 -6.09
C GLU A 451 3.09 11.59 -6.52
N VAL A 452 1.93 10.96 -6.25
CA VAL A 452 1.65 9.58 -6.65
C VAL A 452 1.60 9.46 -8.17
N THR A 453 0.86 10.33 -8.86
CA THR A 453 0.74 10.29 -10.33
C THR A 453 2.09 10.42 -11.04
N GLU A 454 2.92 11.38 -10.63
CA GLU A 454 4.27 11.58 -11.18
C GLU A 454 5.17 10.37 -10.95
N THR A 455 5.10 9.78 -9.74
CA THR A 455 5.93 8.63 -9.39
C THR A 455 5.46 7.37 -10.10
N VAL A 456 4.15 7.15 -10.24
CA VAL A 456 3.57 6.02 -10.98
C VAL A 456 4.01 6.07 -12.45
N ALA A 457 4.03 7.24 -13.08
CA ALA A 457 4.54 7.39 -14.45
C ALA A 457 6.02 6.97 -14.53
N THR A 458 6.83 7.38 -13.55
CA THR A 458 8.25 6.98 -13.46
C THR A 458 8.40 5.47 -13.31
N PHE A 459 7.60 4.85 -12.43
CA PHE A 459 7.64 3.41 -12.20
C PHE A 459 7.17 2.60 -13.39
N ARG A 460 6.16 3.06 -14.14
CA ARG A 460 5.74 2.43 -15.40
C ARG A 460 6.90 2.41 -16.40
N GLY A 461 7.54 3.55 -16.63
CA GLY A 461 8.69 3.61 -17.54
C GLY A 461 9.85 2.68 -17.11
N ARG A 462 10.10 2.53 -15.80
CA ARG A 462 11.09 1.55 -15.31
C ARG A 462 10.63 0.11 -15.50
N LEU A 463 9.36 -0.20 -15.21
CA LEU A 463 8.80 -1.53 -15.44
C LEU A 463 8.91 -1.90 -16.91
N ASP A 464 8.58 -0.99 -17.83
CA ASP A 464 8.72 -1.20 -19.28
C ASP A 464 10.16 -1.51 -19.70
N ILE A 465 11.16 -0.89 -19.06
CA ILE A 465 12.60 -1.17 -19.31
C ILE A 465 13.00 -2.57 -18.79
N LEU A 466 12.39 -3.03 -17.70
CA LEU A 466 12.63 -4.33 -17.08
C LEU A 466 11.84 -5.47 -17.75
N THR A 467 10.83 -5.16 -18.57
CA THR A 467 10.07 -6.15 -19.34
C THR A 467 10.51 -6.20 -20.80
N SER A 468 10.96 -5.08 -21.36
CA SER A 468 11.39 -5.03 -22.76
C SER A 468 12.73 -5.73 -23.00
N PRO A 469 12.91 -6.42 -24.15
CA PRO A 469 14.20 -6.98 -24.54
C PRO A 469 15.26 -5.88 -24.64
N PRO A 470 16.54 -6.16 -24.32
CA PRO A 470 17.59 -5.16 -24.40
C PRO A 470 17.71 -4.62 -25.84
N PRO A 471 17.93 -3.31 -26.04
CA PRO A 471 18.26 -2.80 -27.35
C PRO A 471 19.54 -3.51 -27.83
N TRP A 472 19.54 -3.94 -29.08
CA TRP A 472 20.64 -4.64 -29.71
C TRP A 472 21.96 -3.89 -29.49
N ASP A 473 22.99 -4.59 -29.01
CA ASP A 473 24.35 -4.05 -28.95
C ASP A 473 25.04 -4.38 -30.28
N THR A 474 25.30 -3.39 -31.13
CA THR A 474 26.04 -3.60 -32.40
C THR A 474 27.50 -3.96 -32.20
N ARG A 475 28.03 -3.94 -30.97
CA ARG A 475 29.47 -4.06 -30.74
C ARG A 475 29.97 -5.50 -30.59
N GLN A 476 29.17 -6.50 -30.95
CA GLN A 476 29.65 -7.87 -31.15
C GLN A 476 29.48 -8.26 -32.62
N LYS A 477 30.43 -7.80 -33.44
CA LYS A 477 30.75 -8.36 -34.75
C LYS A 477 32.24 -8.61 -34.81
#